data_AF-A0A6P6I557-F1
#
_entry.id   AF-A0A6P6I557-F1
#
_cell.length_a   1.000
_cell.length_b   1.000
_cell.length_c   1.000
_cell.angle_alpha   90.00
_cell.angle_beta   90.00
_cell.angle_gamma   90.00
#
_symmetry.space_group_name_H-M   'P 1'
#
loop_
_entity.id
_entity.type
_entity.pdbx_description
1 polymer ?
#
loop_
_entity_poly.entity_id
_entity_poly.type
_entity_poly.pdbx_seq_one_letter_code
_entity_poly.pdbx_strand_id
1 'polypeptide(L)'
;MTTARYRPTWDLALDPLVSCKLCLGEYPVEQMTTIAQCQCIFCTLCLKQYVELLIKEGLETAISCPDAACPKQGHLQEDEIECMVAAEIMQRYKKLQFEREFKRSKGTQGSSETKHSSAFKLEEDDAPIKRCPKCKVYIERDEGCAQMMCKNCKHAFCWYCLESLDDDFLLIHYDKGPCRNKLGHSRASVIWHRTQVVGIFAGFGLLLLVASPFLLLATPFVLCCKCKCSKGDDDPLPT
;
A
#
# COMPACT_ATOMS: atom_id res chain seq x y z
N MET A 1 44.77 69.16 -36.89
CA MET A 1 44.20 68.18 -37.84
C MET A 1 44.90 66.86 -37.56
N THR A 2 44.31 65.77 -37.09
CA THR A 2 42.93 65.27 -37.17
C THR A 2 42.77 64.11 -36.17
N THR A 3 41.65 64.14 -35.46
CA THR A 3 40.82 63.05 -34.92
C THR A 3 41.42 62.01 -33.96
N ALA A 4 41.09 62.23 -32.69
CA ALA A 4 40.86 61.18 -31.70
C ALA A 4 39.91 60.09 -32.25
N ARG A 5 40.29 58.82 -32.08
CA ARG A 5 39.34 57.70 -32.15
C ARG A 5 39.06 57.21 -30.73
N TYR A 6 38.01 57.80 -30.16
CA TYR A 6 37.25 57.19 -29.08
C TYR A 6 36.56 55.93 -29.64
N ARG A 7 36.85 54.75 -29.07
CA ARG A 7 36.10 53.51 -29.38
C ARG A 7 35.65 52.88 -28.05
N PRO A 8 34.41 53.12 -27.62
CA PRO A 8 33.80 52.35 -26.53
C PRO A 8 32.88 51.28 -27.14
N THR A 9 33.29 50.03 -27.13
CA THR A 9 32.34 48.91 -27.26
C THR A 9 32.95 47.70 -26.57
N TRP A 10 32.60 47.57 -25.29
CA TRP A 10 32.34 46.32 -24.58
C TRP A 10 33.06 45.09 -25.14
N ASP A 11 34.16 44.71 -24.48
CA ASP A 11 34.66 43.34 -24.50
C ASP A 11 33.49 42.42 -24.09
N LEU A 12 32.87 41.79 -25.09
CA LEU A 12 32.00 40.63 -24.91
C LEU A 12 32.88 39.50 -24.37
N ALA A 13 33.14 39.53 -23.07
CA ALA A 13 33.61 38.37 -22.34
C ALA A 13 32.53 37.30 -22.51
N LEU A 14 32.75 36.35 -23.41
CA LEU A 14 31.93 35.16 -23.52
C LEU A 14 31.96 34.49 -22.15
N ASP A 15 30.81 34.37 -21.50
CA ASP A 15 30.71 33.68 -20.21
C ASP A 15 31.28 32.26 -20.37
N PRO A 16 32.17 31.81 -19.45
CA PRO A 16 32.78 30.49 -19.56
C PRO A 16 31.69 29.42 -19.46
N LEU A 17 31.46 28.73 -20.58
CA LEU A 17 30.52 27.61 -20.66
C LEU A 17 31.13 26.37 -19.99
N VAL A 18 30.30 25.63 -19.27
CA VAL A 18 30.66 24.38 -18.59
C VAL A 18 29.79 23.26 -19.14
N SER A 19 30.39 22.11 -19.40
CA SER A 19 29.69 20.93 -19.91
C SER A 19 29.04 20.13 -18.77
N CYS A 20 27.77 19.76 -18.97
CA CYS A 20 27.03 18.89 -18.06
C CYS A 20 27.25 17.42 -18.47
N LYS A 21 27.71 16.57 -17.53
CA LYS A 21 27.97 15.15 -17.82
C LYS A 21 26.71 14.28 -17.96
N LEU A 22 25.54 14.77 -17.55
CA LEU A 22 24.28 14.03 -17.61
C LEU A 22 23.56 14.19 -18.96
N CYS A 23 23.49 15.41 -19.49
CA CYS A 23 22.87 15.69 -20.79
C CYS A 23 23.87 15.99 -21.91
N LEU A 24 25.17 16.08 -21.61
CA LEU A 24 26.26 16.42 -22.53
C LEU A 24 26.13 17.81 -23.19
N GLY A 25 25.27 18.68 -22.65
CA GLY A 25 25.12 20.07 -23.10
C GLY A 25 26.10 21.04 -22.42
N GLU A 26 26.31 22.20 -23.04
CA GLU A 26 27.11 23.31 -22.50
C GLU A 26 26.21 24.41 -21.96
N TYR A 27 26.51 24.90 -20.75
CA TYR A 27 25.67 25.87 -20.05
C TYR A 27 26.53 26.93 -19.34
N PRO A 28 26.03 28.15 -19.17
CA PRO A 28 26.70 29.15 -18.34
C PRO A 28 26.72 28.69 -16.88
N VAL A 29 27.72 29.14 -16.11
CA VAL A 29 27.93 28.75 -14.71
C VAL A 29 26.68 28.98 -13.83
N GLU A 30 25.88 30.01 -14.12
CA GLU A 30 24.65 30.33 -13.40
C GLU A 30 23.58 29.24 -13.47
N GLN A 31 23.61 28.42 -14.53
CA GLN A 31 22.69 27.30 -14.75
C GLN A 31 23.28 25.97 -14.29
N MET A 32 24.42 26.01 -13.60
CA MET A 32 25.13 24.85 -13.11
C MET A 32 25.03 24.78 -11.59
N THR A 33 24.87 23.57 -11.08
CA THR A 33 24.87 23.25 -9.66
C THR A 33 26.08 22.37 -9.35
N THR A 34 26.81 22.72 -8.30
CA THR A 34 28.00 22.00 -7.84
C THR A 34 27.70 21.28 -6.53
N ILE A 35 28.00 19.98 -6.46
CA ILE A 35 27.79 19.18 -5.25
C ILE A 35 28.92 19.46 -4.24
N ALA A 36 28.61 19.94 -3.05
CA ALA A 36 29.58 20.39 -2.06
C ALA A 36 30.60 19.31 -1.67
N GLN A 37 30.15 18.05 -1.48
CA GLN A 37 31.02 16.96 -1.02
C GLN A 37 32.07 16.53 -2.06
N CYS A 38 31.75 16.60 -3.36
CA CYS A 38 32.62 16.06 -4.41
C CYS A 38 33.10 17.08 -5.45
N GLN A 39 32.52 18.29 -5.47
CA GLN A 39 32.78 19.35 -6.44
C GLN A 39 32.44 18.96 -7.89
N CYS A 40 31.66 17.89 -8.08
CA CYS A 40 31.09 17.55 -9.38
C CYS A 40 30.03 18.58 -9.75
N ILE A 41 30.04 19.01 -11.01
CA ILE A 41 29.17 20.07 -11.53
C ILE A 41 28.25 19.51 -12.62
N PHE A 42 26.97 19.87 -12.57
CA PHE A 42 25.94 19.47 -13.52
C PHE A 42 25.00 20.63 -13.78
N CYS A 43 24.28 20.62 -14.91
CA CYS A 43 23.24 21.64 -15.09
C CYS A 43 22.11 21.42 -14.06
N THR A 44 21.57 22.52 -13.54
CA THR A 44 20.58 22.53 -12.46
C THR A 44 19.36 21.70 -12.82
N LEU A 45 18.95 21.69 -14.09
CA LEU A 45 17.82 20.89 -14.57
C LEU A 45 18.06 19.38 -14.46
N CYS A 46 19.22 18.89 -14.92
CA CYS A 46 19.52 17.47 -14.85
C CYS A 46 19.68 16.98 -13.42
N LEU A 47 20.38 17.75 -12.58
CA LEU A 47 20.55 17.37 -11.19
C LEU A 47 19.20 17.40 -10.45
N LYS A 48 18.31 18.37 -10.73
CA LYS A 48 16.96 18.41 -10.17
C LYS A 48 16.14 17.18 -10.56
N GLN A 49 16.12 16.83 -11.84
CA GLN A 49 15.39 15.65 -12.33
C GLN A 49 15.91 14.36 -11.70
N TYR A 50 17.23 14.23 -11.59
CA TYR A 50 17.88 13.09 -10.94
C TYR A 50 17.46 12.97 -9.46
N VAL A 51 17.55 14.06 -8.70
CA VAL A 51 17.16 14.12 -7.29
C VAL A 51 15.67 13.75 -7.13
N GLU A 52 14.79 14.37 -7.91
CA GLU A 52 13.36 14.09 -7.85
C GLU A 52 13.04 12.63 -8.18
N LEU A 53 13.72 12.04 -9.18
CA LEU A 53 13.52 10.66 -9.59
C LEU A 53 13.92 9.71 -8.46
N LEU A 54 15.08 9.88 -7.84
CA LEU A 54 15.52 9.02 -6.75
C LEU A 54 14.62 9.10 -5.51
N ILE A 55 14.12 10.30 -5.18
CA ILE A 55 13.14 10.48 -4.09
C ILE A 55 11.80 9.82 -4.45
N LYS A 56 11.38 9.90 -5.72
CA LYS A 56 10.15 9.25 -6.22
C LYS A 56 10.26 7.72 -6.25
N GLU A 57 11.44 7.17 -6.51
CA GLU A 57 11.67 5.72 -6.50
C GLU A 57 11.88 5.17 -5.09
N GLY A 58 12.45 5.95 -4.16
CA GLY A 58 12.65 5.55 -2.76
C GLY A 58 13.70 4.45 -2.55
N LEU A 59 14.54 4.21 -3.57
CA LEU A 59 15.57 3.17 -3.59
C LEU A 59 16.79 3.49 -2.74
N GLU A 60 17.08 4.77 -2.47
CA GLU A 60 18.19 5.22 -1.63
C GLU A 60 17.74 6.30 -0.63
N THR A 61 18.33 6.34 0.56
CA THR A 61 18.08 7.37 1.57
C THR A 61 19.02 8.53 1.43
N ALA A 62 20.28 8.27 1.10
CA ALA A 62 21.19 9.31 0.70
C ALA A 62 21.21 9.39 -0.83
N ILE A 63 21.20 10.60 -1.37
CA ILE A 63 21.24 10.81 -2.82
C ILE A 63 22.72 10.92 -3.21
N SER A 64 23.21 9.92 -3.91
CA SER A 64 24.60 9.83 -4.35
C SER A 64 24.89 10.76 -5.53
N CYS A 65 26.16 11.08 -5.76
CA CYS A 65 26.58 11.84 -6.95
C CYS A 65 26.20 11.07 -8.24
N PRO A 66 25.62 11.73 -9.26
CA PRO A 66 25.27 11.09 -10.52
C PRO A 66 26.48 10.59 -11.33
N ASP A 67 27.68 11.11 -11.08
CA ASP A 67 28.89 10.72 -11.78
C ASP A 67 29.43 9.40 -11.19
N ALA A 68 29.24 8.30 -11.91
CA ALA A 68 29.72 6.97 -11.51
C ALA A 68 31.26 6.89 -11.42
N ALA A 69 31.98 7.80 -12.10
CA ALA A 69 33.44 7.92 -12.02
C ALA A 69 33.88 8.97 -10.98
N CYS A 70 32.96 9.45 -10.13
CA CYS A 70 33.28 10.42 -9.08
C CYS A 70 34.29 9.80 -8.09
N PRO A 71 35.51 10.37 -7.94
CA PRO A 71 36.55 9.80 -7.09
C PRO A 71 36.18 9.85 -5.60
N LYS A 72 35.33 10.82 -5.22
CA LYS A 72 34.90 11.04 -3.84
C LYS A 72 33.59 10.33 -3.50
N GLN A 73 32.86 9.82 -4.50
CA GLN A 73 31.52 9.24 -4.33
C GLN A 73 30.62 10.10 -3.43
N GLY A 74 30.64 11.42 -3.66
CA GLY A 74 29.98 12.38 -2.78
C GLY A 74 28.46 12.20 -2.76
N HIS A 75 27.83 12.68 -1.70
CA HIS A 75 26.38 12.64 -1.52
C HIS A 75 25.85 14.09 -1.44
N LEU A 76 24.61 14.30 -1.88
CA LEU A 76 23.97 15.60 -1.76
C LEU A 76 23.50 15.84 -0.32
N GLN A 77 23.76 17.03 0.20
CA GLN A 77 23.31 17.48 1.51
C GLN A 77 21.82 17.85 1.51
N GLU A 78 21.24 17.94 2.70
CA GLU A 78 19.82 18.22 2.86
C GLU A 78 19.43 19.61 2.31
N ASP A 79 20.29 20.63 2.51
CA ASP A 79 20.12 21.98 1.98
C ASP A 79 20.24 22.04 0.45
N GLU A 80 21.15 21.25 -0.13
CA GLU A 80 21.28 21.12 -1.59
C GLU A 80 20.02 20.48 -2.19
N ILE A 81 19.42 19.50 -1.51
CA ILE A 81 18.17 18.88 -1.98
C ILE A 81 16.99 19.85 -1.83
N GLU A 82 16.88 20.52 -0.67
CA GLU A 82 15.77 21.43 -0.35
C GLU A 82 15.67 22.59 -1.34
N CYS A 83 16.81 23.14 -1.80
CA CYS A 83 16.79 24.22 -2.80
C CYS A 83 16.42 23.76 -4.22
N MET A 84 16.53 22.46 -4.52
CA MET A 84 16.28 21.91 -5.87
C MET A 84 14.87 21.34 -6.05
N VAL A 85 14.23 20.88 -4.97
CA VAL A 85 12.93 20.20 -5.04
C VAL A 85 11.81 21.00 -4.39
N ALA A 86 10.56 20.72 -4.79
CA ALA A 86 9.40 21.29 -4.12
C ALA A 86 9.24 20.73 -2.70
N ALA A 87 8.61 21.50 -1.80
CA ALA A 87 8.39 21.12 -0.41
C ALA A 87 7.73 19.73 -0.25
N GLU A 88 6.81 19.36 -1.14
CA GLU A 88 6.15 18.04 -1.16
C GLU A 88 7.15 16.89 -1.39
N ILE A 89 8.10 17.08 -2.33
CA ILE A 89 9.15 16.10 -2.62
C ILE A 89 10.12 16.04 -1.43
N MET A 90 10.43 17.17 -0.81
CA MET A 90 11.29 17.22 0.37
C MET A 90 10.67 16.48 1.58
N GLN A 91 9.37 16.61 1.78
CA GLN A 91 8.65 15.84 2.81
C GLN A 91 8.75 14.34 2.56
N ARG A 92 8.67 13.92 1.30
CA ARG A 92 8.86 12.51 0.93
C ARG A 92 10.28 12.03 1.24
N TYR A 93 11.30 12.83 0.93
CA TYR A 93 12.69 12.53 1.29
C TYR A 93 12.87 12.34 2.80
N LYS A 94 12.36 13.28 3.62
CA LYS A 94 12.38 13.19 5.09
C LYS A 94 11.65 11.94 5.61
N LYS A 95 10.50 11.60 5.03
CA LYS A 95 9.77 10.36 5.36
C LYS A 95 10.58 9.11 5.06
N LEU A 96 11.25 9.04 3.90
CA LEU A 96 12.09 7.91 3.51
C LEU A 96 13.29 7.73 4.46
N GLN A 97 13.91 8.83 4.88
CA GLN A 97 14.99 8.83 5.88
C GLN A 97 14.49 8.25 7.22
N PHE A 98 13.39 8.77 7.75
CA PHE A 98 12.78 8.29 9.00
C PHE A 98 12.39 6.81 8.93
N GLU A 99 11.75 6.38 7.83
CA GLU A 99 11.36 4.98 7.64
C GLU A 99 12.56 4.02 7.66
N ARG A 100 13.73 4.44 7.15
CA ARG A 100 14.95 3.63 7.21
C ARG A 100 15.64 3.68 8.54
N GLU A 101 15.66 4.81 9.24
CA GLU A 101 16.18 4.87 10.61
C GLU A 101 15.40 3.91 11.52
N PHE A 102 14.08 3.83 11.34
CA PHE A 102 13.23 2.86 12.00
C PHE A 102 13.50 1.40 11.58
N LYS A 103 13.82 1.15 10.31
CA LYS A 103 14.27 -0.19 9.87
C LYS A 103 15.65 -0.55 10.43
N ARG A 104 16.55 0.43 10.54
CA ARG A 104 17.93 0.26 11.04
C ARG A 104 17.94 0.00 12.54
N SER A 105 17.09 0.66 13.31
CA SER A 105 16.91 0.36 14.74
C SER A 105 16.31 -1.03 14.99
N LYS A 106 15.50 -1.54 14.07
CA LYS A 106 15.00 -2.95 14.09
C LYS A 106 16.00 -3.96 13.52
N GLY A 107 17.09 -3.53 12.89
CA GLY A 107 18.10 -4.37 12.23
C GLY A 107 19.19 -4.91 13.15
N THR A 108 19.29 -4.44 14.40
CA THR A 108 20.29 -4.94 15.38
C THR A 108 19.80 -6.16 16.17
N GLN A 109 18.61 -6.71 15.87
CA GLN A 109 18.19 -8.02 16.40
C GLN A 109 18.19 -9.05 15.27
N GLY A 110 19.40 -9.36 14.79
CA GLY A 110 19.66 -10.63 14.13
C GLY A 110 19.67 -11.76 15.17
N SER A 111 18.97 -12.85 14.82
CA SER A 111 19.01 -14.18 15.44
C SER A 111 18.63 -14.30 16.92
N SER A 112 17.39 -14.65 17.20
CA SER A 112 17.03 -15.97 17.75
C SER A 112 15.56 -15.97 18.15
N GLU A 113 14.82 -16.95 17.64
CA GLU A 113 13.50 -17.30 18.10
C GLU A 113 13.56 -17.67 19.59
N THR A 114 13.03 -16.85 20.50
CA THR A 114 12.27 -17.31 21.68
C THR A 114 11.65 -16.16 22.48
N LYS A 115 10.31 -16.19 22.55
CA LYS A 115 9.44 -15.93 23.71
C LYS A 115 9.79 -14.80 24.71
N HIS A 116 8.86 -13.84 24.75
CA HIS A 116 8.29 -13.24 25.97
C HIS A 116 9.18 -12.32 26.83
N SER A 117 9.17 -11.01 26.53
CA SER A 117 9.09 -9.92 27.53
C SER A 117 8.76 -8.62 26.79
N SER A 118 7.58 -8.00 26.91
CA SER A 118 7.13 -7.19 28.05
C SER A 118 8.17 -6.15 28.52
N ALA A 119 8.40 -5.11 27.72
CA ALA A 119 8.68 -3.74 28.21
C ALA A 119 8.64 -2.77 27.02
N PHE A 120 7.91 -1.66 27.17
CA PHE A 120 7.78 -0.53 26.24
C PHE A 120 6.98 -0.75 24.94
N LYS A 121 5.66 -0.89 25.09
CA LYS A 121 4.67 -0.46 24.07
C LYS A 121 3.61 0.42 24.73
N LEU A 122 4.03 1.62 25.09
CA LEU A 122 3.14 2.74 25.37
C LEU A 122 3.79 3.85 24.53
N GLU A 123 3.48 3.97 23.24
CA GLU A 123 2.67 5.10 22.76
C GLU A 123 2.26 4.94 21.27
N GLU A 124 2.32 3.72 20.70
CA GLU A 124 2.04 3.47 19.26
C GLU A 124 0.68 2.77 19.00
N ASP A 125 -0.17 2.64 20.03
CA ASP A 125 -1.41 1.84 19.97
C ASP A 125 -2.49 2.50 19.08
N ASP A 126 -2.54 3.83 19.09
CA ASP A 126 -3.56 4.65 18.40
C ASP A 126 -3.03 5.45 17.19
N ALA A 127 -1.86 5.11 16.65
CA ALA A 127 -1.43 5.68 15.38
C ALA A 127 -2.49 5.37 14.30
N PRO A 128 -3.00 6.36 13.53
CA PRO A 128 -4.11 6.16 12.60
C PRO A 128 -3.76 5.28 11.38
N ILE A 129 -2.47 5.09 11.12
CA ILE A 129 -1.95 4.34 9.98
C ILE A 129 -0.96 3.29 10.48
N LYS A 130 -1.11 2.04 10.03
CA LYS A 130 -0.16 0.93 10.28
C LYS A 130 0.15 0.20 8.97
N ARG A 131 0.94 -0.89 9.05
CA ARG A 131 1.25 -1.76 7.90
C ARG A 131 0.62 -3.12 8.07
N CYS A 132 0.10 -3.69 6.99
CA CYS A 132 -0.41 -5.06 6.99
C CYS A 132 0.71 -6.05 7.39
N PRO A 133 0.49 -6.97 8.36
CA PRO A 133 1.52 -7.91 8.78
C PRO A 133 1.93 -8.90 7.68
N LYS A 134 1.05 -9.19 6.71
CA LYS A 134 1.32 -10.11 5.58
C LYS A 134 2.05 -9.43 4.41
N CYS A 135 1.46 -8.40 3.81
CA CYS A 135 1.99 -7.79 2.58
C CYS A 135 2.62 -6.39 2.77
N LYS A 136 2.70 -5.90 4.01
CA LYS A 136 3.38 -4.66 4.41
C LYS A 136 2.85 -3.35 3.80
N VAL A 137 1.75 -3.39 3.05
CA VAL A 137 1.07 -2.17 2.56
C VAL A 137 0.53 -1.34 3.72
N TYR A 138 0.54 -0.02 3.56
CA TYR A 138 -0.05 0.90 4.53
C TYR A 138 -1.57 0.77 4.57
N ILE A 139 -2.12 0.82 5.77
CA ILE A 139 -3.52 0.65 6.10
C ILE A 139 -3.92 1.72 7.10
N GLU A 140 -5.04 2.38 6.85
CA GLU A 140 -5.66 3.33 7.76
C GLU A 140 -6.70 2.60 8.62
N ARG A 141 -6.85 3.01 9.87
CA ARG A 141 -7.82 2.43 10.79
C ARG A 141 -9.25 2.78 10.37
N ASP A 142 -10.06 1.77 10.10
CA ASP A 142 -11.49 1.96 9.99
C ASP A 142 -12.04 2.23 11.42
N GLU A 143 -12.60 3.42 11.65
CA GLU A 143 -13.10 3.82 12.97
C GLU A 143 -14.10 2.78 13.53
N GLY A 144 -13.89 2.35 14.78
CA GLY A 144 -14.82 1.45 15.50
C GLY A 144 -14.58 -0.05 15.40
N CYS A 145 -13.64 -0.55 14.58
CA CYS A 145 -13.30 -1.99 14.55
C CYS A 145 -11.79 -2.25 14.64
N ALA A 146 -11.37 -3.05 15.61
CA ALA A 146 -9.97 -3.45 15.73
C ALA A 146 -9.59 -4.69 14.91
N GLN A 147 -10.56 -5.44 14.42
CA GLN A 147 -10.31 -6.50 13.45
C GLN A 147 -10.29 -5.86 12.08
N MET A 148 -9.12 -5.85 11.46
CA MET A 148 -8.92 -5.24 10.16
C MET A 148 -8.69 -6.30 9.09
N MET A 149 -9.12 -5.98 7.87
CA MET A 149 -8.87 -6.80 6.69
C MET A 149 -8.09 -6.00 5.66
N CYS A 150 -6.92 -6.51 5.25
CA CYS A 150 -6.11 -5.83 4.25
C CYS A 150 -6.82 -5.81 2.89
N LYS A 151 -7.06 -4.63 2.33
CA LYS A 151 -7.71 -4.48 1.01
C LYS A 151 -6.92 -5.14 -0.11
N ASN A 152 -5.59 -5.16 0.00
CA ASN A 152 -4.65 -5.73 -0.99
C ASN A 152 -4.57 -7.27 -0.93
N CYS A 153 -4.28 -7.85 0.25
CA CYS A 153 -4.02 -9.29 0.37
C CYS A 153 -5.12 -10.09 1.10
N LYS A 154 -6.21 -9.44 1.50
CA LYS A 154 -7.36 -10.00 2.23
C LYS A 154 -7.07 -10.63 3.59
N HIS A 155 -5.84 -10.49 4.08
CA HIS A 155 -5.45 -10.95 5.41
C HIS A 155 -6.22 -10.22 6.51
N ALA A 156 -6.84 -10.98 7.40
CA ALA A 156 -7.47 -10.49 8.61
C ALA A 156 -6.47 -10.50 9.77
N PHE A 157 -6.41 -9.41 10.54
CA PHE A 157 -5.47 -9.26 11.65
C PHE A 157 -5.99 -8.25 12.69
N CYS A 158 -5.44 -8.32 13.90
CA CYS A 158 -5.76 -7.38 14.97
C CYS A 158 -4.92 -6.10 14.86
N TRP A 159 -5.56 -4.94 14.94
CA TRP A 159 -4.90 -3.63 14.86
C TRP A 159 -3.84 -3.38 15.95
N TYR A 160 -4.07 -3.93 17.14
CA TYR A 160 -3.27 -3.64 18.32
C TYR A 160 -2.01 -4.50 18.40
N CYS A 161 -2.16 -5.81 18.22
CA CYS A 161 -1.04 -6.74 18.30
C CYS A 161 -0.45 -7.14 16.94
N LEU A 162 -1.13 -6.84 15.83
CA LEU A 162 -0.77 -7.25 14.47
C LEU A 162 -0.73 -8.77 14.25
N GLU A 163 -1.37 -9.54 15.14
CA GLU A 163 -1.53 -10.99 15.03
C GLU A 163 -2.56 -11.32 13.95
N SER A 164 -2.34 -12.42 13.22
CA SER A 164 -3.31 -12.92 12.23
C SER A 164 -4.59 -13.41 12.91
N LEU A 165 -5.72 -13.08 12.29
CA LEU A 165 -7.06 -13.54 12.68
C LEU A 165 -7.72 -14.37 11.57
N ASP A 166 -6.94 -14.87 10.59
CA ASP A 166 -7.47 -15.62 9.45
C ASP A 166 -8.20 -16.91 9.90
N ASP A 167 -7.73 -17.57 10.96
CA ASP A 167 -8.33 -18.78 11.54
C ASP A 167 -9.21 -18.51 12.78
N ASP A 168 -9.28 -17.25 13.22
CA ASP A 168 -9.90 -16.87 14.49
C ASP A 168 -11.38 -16.47 14.31
N PHE A 169 -12.13 -17.36 13.65
CA PHE A 169 -13.53 -17.16 13.23
C PHE A 169 -14.49 -16.81 14.37
N LEU A 170 -14.12 -17.15 15.60
CA LEU A 170 -14.90 -16.93 16.80
C LEU A 170 -14.51 -15.65 17.55
N LEU A 171 -13.58 -14.84 17.04
CA LEU A 171 -13.10 -13.62 17.69
C LEU A 171 -12.55 -13.89 19.10
N ILE A 172 -11.98 -15.09 19.32
CA ILE A 172 -11.54 -15.57 20.63
C ILE A 172 -10.33 -14.76 21.11
N HIS A 173 -9.55 -14.22 20.17
CA HIS A 173 -8.49 -13.25 20.41
C HIS A 173 -8.89 -12.11 21.36
N TYR A 174 -10.11 -11.58 21.23
CA TYR A 174 -10.58 -10.43 22.01
C TYR A 174 -11.17 -10.80 23.37
N ASP A 175 -11.21 -12.09 23.73
CA ASP A 175 -11.71 -12.56 25.01
C ASP A 175 -10.58 -12.75 26.04
N LYS A 176 -9.31 -12.72 25.59
CA LYS A 176 -8.13 -13.04 26.42
C LYS A 176 -6.96 -12.09 26.15
N GLY A 177 -6.02 -12.05 27.10
CA GLY A 177 -4.73 -11.38 26.92
C GLY A 177 -4.81 -9.85 26.72
N PRO A 178 -3.80 -9.24 26.05
CA PRO A 178 -3.65 -7.79 25.95
C PRO A 178 -4.66 -7.10 25.02
N CYS A 179 -5.37 -7.87 24.19
CA CYS A 179 -6.40 -7.36 23.26
C CYS A 179 -7.82 -7.55 23.79
N ARG A 180 -7.97 -8.01 25.04
CA ARG A 180 -9.27 -8.26 25.66
C ARG A 180 -10.16 -7.01 25.60
N ASN A 181 -11.40 -7.17 25.16
CA ASN A 181 -12.42 -6.11 25.04
C ASN A 181 -12.06 -4.96 24.08
N LYS A 182 -11.03 -5.09 23.24
CA LYS A 182 -10.61 -4.01 22.31
C LYS A 182 -11.25 -4.09 20.91
N LEU A 183 -12.27 -4.92 20.67
CA LEU A 183 -12.84 -5.12 19.32
C LEU A 183 -13.55 -3.88 18.76
N GLY A 184 -14.18 -3.07 19.62
CA GLY A 184 -14.83 -1.80 19.26
C GLY A 184 -16.31 -1.88 18.87
N HIS A 185 -16.88 -3.08 18.69
CA HIS A 185 -18.31 -3.25 18.37
C HIS A 185 -18.92 -4.52 18.99
N SER A 186 -20.26 -4.58 19.01
CA SER A 186 -21.02 -5.72 19.54
C SER A 186 -20.99 -6.92 18.59
N ARG A 187 -20.63 -8.10 19.08
CA ARG A 187 -20.41 -9.36 18.31
C ARG A 187 -21.70 -9.99 17.74
N ALA A 188 -22.83 -9.28 17.84
CA ALA A 188 -24.15 -9.78 17.53
C ALA A 188 -24.32 -10.20 16.06
N SER A 189 -23.68 -9.49 15.12
CA SER A 189 -23.80 -9.77 13.67
C SER A 189 -23.25 -11.13 13.25
N VAL A 190 -22.10 -11.53 13.81
CA VAL A 190 -21.45 -12.82 13.50
C VAL A 190 -22.24 -13.99 14.12
N ILE A 191 -22.75 -13.80 15.33
CA ILE A 191 -23.58 -14.80 16.01
C ILE A 191 -24.93 -14.95 15.28
N TRP A 192 -25.51 -13.85 14.82
CA TRP A 192 -26.78 -13.82 14.09
C TRP A 192 -26.71 -14.57 12.75
N HIS A 193 -25.64 -14.41 11.98
CA HIS A 193 -25.50 -15.13 10.70
C HIS A 193 -25.40 -16.65 10.91
N ARG A 194 -24.72 -17.11 11.98
CA ARG A 194 -24.57 -18.54 12.27
C ARG A 194 -25.87 -19.18 12.76
N THR A 195 -26.62 -18.51 13.64
CA THR A 195 -27.94 -18.98 14.06
C THR A 195 -28.96 -18.93 12.93
N GLN A 196 -28.88 -17.94 12.03
CA GLN A 196 -29.73 -17.84 10.85
C GLN A 196 -29.51 -19.02 9.90
N VAL A 197 -28.27 -19.39 9.60
CA VAL A 197 -27.96 -20.53 8.71
C VAL A 197 -28.45 -21.84 9.31
N VAL A 198 -28.20 -22.07 10.62
CA VAL A 198 -28.72 -23.26 11.32
C VAL A 198 -30.26 -23.28 11.29
N GLY A 199 -30.91 -22.13 11.50
CA GLY A 199 -32.35 -21.98 11.41
C GLY A 199 -32.91 -22.26 10.01
N ILE A 200 -32.23 -21.83 8.96
CA ILE A 200 -32.60 -22.10 7.57
C ILE A 200 -32.52 -23.61 7.30
N PHE A 201 -31.41 -24.27 7.65
CA PHE A 201 -31.26 -25.71 7.42
C PHE A 201 -32.28 -26.54 8.22
N ALA A 202 -32.52 -26.18 9.48
CA ALA A 202 -33.54 -26.82 10.30
C ALA A 202 -34.96 -26.59 9.74
N GLY A 203 -35.25 -25.37 9.28
CA GLY A 203 -36.54 -24.98 8.69
C GLY A 203 -36.82 -25.70 7.38
N PHE A 204 -35.85 -25.74 6.46
CA PHE A 204 -35.98 -26.50 5.20
C PHE A 204 -36.11 -28.00 5.47
N GLY A 205 -35.36 -28.56 6.42
CA GLY A 205 -35.49 -29.95 6.81
C GLY A 205 -36.89 -30.29 7.33
N LEU A 206 -37.44 -29.45 8.21
CA LEU A 206 -38.80 -29.61 8.73
C LEU A 206 -39.87 -29.46 7.63
N LEU A 207 -39.72 -28.47 6.75
CA LEU A 207 -40.63 -28.24 5.64
C LEU A 207 -40.67 -29.45 4.70
N LEU A 208 -39.52 -30.03 4.34
CA LEU A 208 -39.45 -31.23 3.51
C LEU A 208 -40.07 -32.45 4.19
N LEU A 209 -39.86 -32.62 5.50
CA LEU A 209 -40.49 -33.68 6.28
C LEU A 209 -42.02 -33.57 6.27
N VAL A 210 -42.56 -32.35 6.43
CA VAL A 210 -44.02 -32.12 6.44
C VAL A 210 -44.59 -32.21 5.03
N ALA A 211 -43.88 -31.69 4.01
CA ALA A 211 -44.33 -31.73 2.62
C ALA A 211 -44.27 -33.14 2.01
N SER A 212 -43.35 -34.00 2.47
CA SER A 212 -43.15 -35.34 1.93
C SER A 212 -44.43 -36.19 1.89
N PRO A 213 -45.22 -36.31 2.97
CA PRO A 213 -46.54 -36.99 2.94
C PRO A 213 -47.51 -36.42 1.88
N PHE A 214 -47.62 -35.09 1.76
CA PHE A 214 -48.53 -34.47 0.79
C PHE A 214 -48.06 -34.67 -0.64
N LEU A 215 -46.74 -34.62 -0.89
CA LEU A 215 -46.15 -34.90 -2.19
C LEU A 215 -46.37 -36.36 -2.58
N LEU A 216 -46.20 -37.31 -1.66
CA LEU A 216 -46.47 -38.73 -1.91
C LEU A 216 -47.94 -39.01 -2.26
N LEU A 217 -48.89 -38.30 -1.62
CA LEU A 217 -50.32 -38.39 -1.93
C LEU A 217 -50.69 -37.72 -3.27
N ALA A 218 -50.03 -36.62 -3.64
CA ALA A 218 -50.27 -35.92 -4.89
C ALA A 218 -49.61 -36.61 -6.10
N THR A 219 -48.54 -37.38 -5.89
CA THR A 219 -47.79 -38.08 -6.95
C THR A 219 -48.65 -38.97 -7.86
N PRO A 220 -49.55 -39.86 -7.35
CA PRO A 220 -50.42 -40.65 -8.22
C PRO A 220 -51.43 -39.82 -9.01
N PHE A 221 -51.92 -38.70 -8.46
CA PHE A 221 -52.80 -37.77 -9.18
C PHE A 221 -52.07 -37.03 -10.30
N VAL A 222 -50.87 -36.52 -10.04
CA VAL A 222 -50.05 -35.80 -11.02
C VAL A 222 -49.56 -36.73 -12.13
N LEU A 223 -49.17 -37.97 -11.81
CA LEU A 223 -48.81 -38.99 -12.79
C LEU A 223 -50.01 -39.43 -13.64
N CYS A 224 -51.20 -39.59 -13.06
CA CYS A 224 -52.43 -39.85 -13.81
C CYS A 224 -52.79 -38.70 -14.76
N CYS A 225 -52.63 -37.44 -14.33
CA CYS A 225 -52.87 -36.26 -15.18
C CYS A 225 -51.87 -36.16 -16.34
N LYS A 226 -50.59 -36.51 -16.12
CA LYS A 226 -49.60 -36.55 -17.20
C LYS A 226 -49.87 -37.67 -18.21
N CYS A 227 -50.29 -38.86 -17.75
CA CYS A 227 -50.64 -39.97 -18.64
C CYS A 227 -51.90 -39.70 -19.49
N LYS A 228 -52.79 -38.81 -19.05
CA LYS A 228 -54.03 -38.45 -19.77
C LYS A 228 -53.80 -37.40 -20.88
N CYS A 229 -52.73 -36.61 -20.80
CA CYS A 229 -52.31 -35.70 -21.88
C CYS A 229 -51.58 -36.40 -23.04
N SER A 230 -50.96 -37.56 -22.81
CA SER A 230 -50.25 -38.30 -23.87
C SER A 230 -51.15 -39.18 -24.75
N LYS A 231 -52.48 -39.14 -24.57
CA LYS A 231 -53.43 -40.08 -25.20
C LYS A 231 -54.52 -39.38 -26.04
N GLY A 232 -54.21 -38.19 -26.55
CA GLY A 232 -55.16 -37.30 -27.23
C GLY A 232 -54.93 -37.07 -28.73
N ASP A 233 -53.83 -37.55 -29.32
CA ASP A 233 -53.49 -37.28 -30.73
C ASP A 233 -53.27 -38.58 -31.52
N ASP A 234 -54.32 -39.40 -31.68
CA ASP A 234 -54.35 -40.45 -32.71
C ASP A 234 -55.60 -40.21 -33.59
N ASP A 235 -55.55 -39.18 -34.46
CA ASP A 235 -56.51 -39.00 -35.55
C ASP A 235 -56.23 -40.02 -36.67
N PRO A 236 -57.24 -40.73 -37.21
CA PRO A 236 -57.05 -41.72 -38.27
C PRO A 236 -56.90 -41.05 -39.65
N LEU A 237 -55.90 -41.51 -40.40
CA LEU A 237 -55.57 -41.11 -41.76
C LEU A 237 -56.72 -41.40 -42.75
N PRO A 238 -57.04 -40.51 -43.73
CA PRO A 238 -58.03 -40.81 -44.75
C PRO A 238 -57.43 -41.68 -45.86
N THR A 239 -58.15 -42.74 -46.24
CA THR A 239 -58.00 -43.51 -47.48
C THR A 239 -58.61 -42.81 -48.67
#